data_AF-A0A7D5RXZ2-F1
#
_entry.id   AF-A0A7D5RXZ2-F1
#
_cell.length_a   1.000
_cell.length_b   1.000
_cell.length_c   1.000
_cell.angle_alpha   90.00
_cell.angle_beta   90.00
_cell.angle_gamma   90.00
#
_symmetry.space_group_name_H-M   'P 1'
#
loop_
_entity.id
_entity.type
_entity.pdbx_description
1 polymer ?
#
loop_
_entity_poly.entity_id
_entity_poly.type
_entity_poly.pdbx_seq_one_letter_code
_entity_poly.pdbx_strand_id
1 'polypeptide(L)'
;MNAERKPISGLFADLTDAVSRLVRQELELVRAETSEKASAATIGLIGIIGGMLVALTSLLVLVQALVVALANYMPAELAALIVGIALAIIAFIMIRIGQSRLDLKTLALPKTTTSLKRDKDLVMETVR
;
A
#
# COMPACT_ATOMS: atom_id res chain seq x y z
N MET A 1 23.66 28.29 53.48
CA MET A 1 22.94 28.21 52.20
C MET A 1 23.97 28.30 51.08
N ASN A 2 24.54 27.16 50.66
CA ASN A 2 25.57 27.14 49.62
C ASN A 2 24.88 26.84 48.29
N ALA A 3 24.78 27.85 47.42
CA ALA A 3 24.34 27.67 46.05
C ALA A 3 25.49 27.02 45.25
N GLU A 4 25.44 25.70 45.08
CA GLU A 4 26.27 24.99 44.12
C GLU A 4 25.94 25.50 42.71
N ARG A 5 26.81 26.36 42.17
CA ARG A 5 26.75 26.78 40.78
C ARG A 5 27.12 25.56 39.93
N LYS A 6 26.11 24.82 39.46
CA LYS A 6 26.28 23.76 38.46
C LYS A 6 27.06 24.36 37.28
N PRO A 7 28.24 23.82 36.89
CA PRO A 7 29.01 24.38 35.81
C PRO A 7 28.20 24.30 34.51
N ILE A 8 28.30 25.32 33.65
CA ILE A 8 27.57 25.42 32.37
C ILE A 8 27.85 24.19 31.47
N SER A 9 29.02 23.57 31.63
CA SER A 9 29.39 22.30 30.99
C SER A 9 28.50 21.12 31.41
N GLY A 10 27.99 21.09 32.64
CA GLY A 10 27.06 20.07 33.12
C GLY A 10 25.65 20.21 32.53
N LEU A 11 25.21 21.43 32.24
CA LEU A 11 23.91 21.68 31.60
C LEU A 11 23.90 21.26 30.12
N PHE A 12 25.03 21.44 29.42
CA PHE A 12 25.18 20.94 28.06
C PHE A 12 25.15 19.41 27.99
N ALA A 13 25.82 18.73 28.92
CA ALA A 13 25.77 17.27 29.03
C ALA A 13 24.33 16.78 29.29
N ASP A 14 23.63 17.39 30.24
CA ASP A 14 22.23 17.06 30.56
C ASP A 14 21.30 17.27 29.34
N LEU A 15 21.50 18.34 28.57
CA LEU A 15 20.71 18.63 27.37
C LEU A 15 20.98 17.64 26.22
N THR A 16 22.25 17.29 25.97
CA THR A 16 22.59 16.28 24.96
C THR A 16 22.04 14.90 25.30
N ASP A 17 22.00 14.55 26.58
CA ASP A 17 21.43 13.29 27.05
C ASP A 17 19.89 13.31 26.95
N ALA A 18 19.25 14.45 27.22
CA ALA A 18 17.81 14.64 27.01
C ALA A 18 17.42 14.55 25.52
N VAL A 19 18.18 15.18 24.62
CA VAL A 19 17.96 15.09 23.16
C VAL A 19 18.16 13.66 22.67
N SER A 20 19.21 12.98 23.16
CA SER A 20 19.47 11.57 22.82
C SER A 20 18.34 10.65 23.29
N ARG A 21 17.76 10.91 24.48
CA ARG A 21 16.59 10.19 24.98
C ARG A 21 15.35 10.44 24.12
N LEU A 22 15.09 11.69 23.73
CA LEU A 22 13.95 12.05 22.89
C LEU A 22 14.01 11.36 21.52
N VAL A 23 15.17 11.40 20.85
CA VAL A 23 15.37 10.75 19.55
C VAL A 23 15.13 9.25 19.64
N ARG A 24 15.64 8.58 20.69
CA ARG A 24 15.38 7.15 20.92
C ARG A 24 13.90 6.86 21.10
N GLN A 25 13.21 7.69 21.88
CA GLN A 25 11.78 7.54 22.13
C GLN A 25 10.95 7.74 20.84
N GLU A 26 11.32 8.70 20.01
CA GLU A 26 10.66 8.97 18.74
C GLU A 26 10.91 7.84 17.74
N LEU A 27 12.12 7.25 17.73
CA LEU A 27 12.42 6.05 16.95
C LEU A 27 11.63 4.82 17.43
N GLU A 28 11.49 4.62 18.74
CA GLU A 28 10.69 3.54 19.31
C GLU A 28 9.21 3.70 18.95
N LEU A 29 8.69 4.92 19.03
CA LEU A 29 7.32 5.25 18.64
C LEU A 29 7.10 5.01 17.14
N VAL A 30 7.97 5.53 16.28
CA VAL A 30 7.89 5.31 14.82
C VAL A 30 7.97 3.83 14.48
N ARG A 31 8.82 3.08 15.17
CA ARG A 31 8.92 1.62 14.99
C ARG A 31 7.63 0.92 15.39
N ALA A 32 7.04 1.30 16.52
CA ALA A 32 5.77 0.75 16.98
C ALA A 32 4.62 1.06 15.98
N GLU A 33 4.49 2.32 15.55
CA GLU A 33 3.47 2.74 14.59
C GLU A 33 3.66 2.07 13.23
N THR A 34 4.90 1.92 12.76
CA THR A 34 5.21 1.21 11.50
C THR A 34 4.85 -0.27 11.61
N SER A 35 5.14 -0.91 12.75
CA SER A 35 4.79 -2.30 13.00
C SER A 35 3.27 -2.51 13.03
N GLU A 36 2.53 -1.61 13.68
CA GLU A 36 1.08 -1.65 13.73
C GLU A 36 0.47 -1.44 12.34
N LYS A 37 0.93 -0.44 11.59
CA LYS A 37 0.50 -0.21 10.19
C LYS A 37 0.81 -1.40 9.29
N ALA A 38 1.98 -2.00 9.42
CA ALA A 38 2.38 -3.18 8.65
C ALA A 38 1.50 -4.40 8.98
N SER A 39 1.19 -4.61 10.27
CA SER A 39 0.28 -5.67 10.70
C SER A 39 -1.14 -5.47 10.16
N ALA A 40 -1.69 -4.25 10.28
CA ALA A 40 -3.01 -3.90 9.74
C ALA A 40 -3.08 -4.09 8.23
N ALA A 41 -2.05 -3.66 7.49
CA ALA A 41 -1.94 -3.87 6.05
C ALA A 41 -1.88 -5.37 5.70
N THR A 42 -1.17 -6.17 6.48
CA THR A 42 -1.06 -7.63 6.29
C THR A 42 -2.40 -8.32 6.50
N ILE A 43 -3.12 -7.99 7.58
CA ILE A 43 -4.45 -8.52 7.86
C ILE A 43 -5.43 -8.11 6.76
N GLY A 44 -5.38 -6.85 6.32
CA GLY A 44 -6.18 -6.37 5.20
C GLY A 44 -5.91 -7.14 3.91
N LEU A 45 -4.65 -7.40 3.60
CA LEU A 45 -4.25 -8.17 2.40
C LEU A 45 -4.73 -9.62 2.48
N ILE A 46 -4.61 -10.28 3.64
CA ILE A 46 -5.13 -11.63 3.87
C ILE A 46 -6.65 -11.65 3.66
N GLY A 47 -7.37 -10.66 4.18
CA GLY A 47 -8.81 -10.50 3.99
C GLY A 47 -9.20 -10.35 2.51
N ILE A 48 -8.46 -9.51 1.76
CA ILE A 48 -8.68 -9.32 0.32
C ILE A 48 -8.46 -10.62 -0.45
N ILE A 49 -7.35 -11.33 -0.19
CA ILE A 49 -7.04 -12.60 -0.87
C ILE A 49 -8.10 -13.65 -0.52
N GLY A 50 -8.44 -13.82 0.75
CA GLY A 50 -9.47 -14.76 1.19
C GLY A 50 -10.84 -14.44 0.59
N GLY A 51 -11.24 -13.16 0.60
CA GLY A 51 -12.47 -12.69 -0.02
C GLY A 51 -12.50 -12.94 -1.53
N MET A 52 -11.38 -12.73 -2.23
CA MET A 52 -11.26 -13.01 -3.66
C MET A 52 -11.41 -14.49 -3.97
N LEU A 53 -10.83 -15.38 -3.16
CA LEU A 53 -11.00 -16.83 -3.32
C LEU A 53 -12.47 -17.25 -3.14
N VAL A 54 -13.14 -16.75 -2.10
CA VAL A 54 -14.56 -17.04 -1.86
C VAL A 54 -15.42 -16.48 -2.99
N ALA A 55 -15.17 -15.24 -3.44
CA ALA A 55 -15.90 -14.60 -4.53
C ALA A 55 -15.70 -15.33 -5.86
N LEU A 56 -14.49 -15.80 -6.16
CA LEU A 56 -14.21 -16.60 -7.35
C LEU A 56 -14.96 -17.94 -7.29
N THR A 57 -14.91 -18.61 -6.14
CA THR A 57 -15.57 -19.90 -5.95
C THR A 57 -17.08 -19.77 -6.08
N SER A 58 -17.69 -18.75 -5.48
CA SER A 58 -19.12 -18.49 -5.60
C SER A 58 -19.52 -18.09 -7.02
N LEU A 59 -18.70 -17.29 -7.72
CA LEU A 59 -18.91 -16.95 -9.11
C LEU A 59 -18.94 -18.20 -9.99
N LEU A 60 -18.01 -19.15 -9.82
CA LEU A 60 -18.01 -20.41 -10.58
C LEU A 60 -19.29 -21.22 -10.37
N VAL A 61 -19.78 -21.30 -9.12
CA VAL A 61 -21.05 -21.98 -8.81
C VAL A 61 -22.23 -21.27 -9.48
N LEU A 62 -22.26 -19.93 -9.45
CA LEU A 62 -23.31 -19.15 -10.10
C LEU A 62 -23.28 -19.30 -11.63
N VAL A 63 -22.10 -19.33 -12.24
CA VAL A 63 -21.94 -19.59 -13.67
C VAL A 63 -22.47 -20.98 -14.02
N GLN A 64 -22.12 -22.00 -13.23
CA GLN A 64 -22.65 -23.35 -13.44
C GLN A 64 -24.18 -23.39 -13.31
N ALA A 65 -24.74 -22.70 -12.32
CA ALA A 65 -26.20 -22.59 -12.16
C ALA A 65 -26.86 -21.91 -13.36
N LEU A 66 -26.25 -20.85 -13.90
CA LEU A 66 -26.73 -20.17 -15.09
C LEU A 66 -26.68 -21.06 -16.33
N VAL A 67 -25.59 -21.81 -16.52
CA VAL A 67 -25.46 -22.79 -17.62
C VAL A 67 -26.54 -23.86 -17.52
N VAL A 68 -26.77 -24.42 -16.33
CA VAL A 68 -27.84 -25.42 -16.11
C VAL A 68 -29.22 -24.82 -16.38
N ALA A 69 -29.46 -23.58 -15.95
CA ALA A 69 -30.72 -22.89 -16.21
C ALA A 69 -30.98 -22.73 -17.72
N LEU A 70 -29.99 -22.30 -18.49
CA LEU A 70 -30.08 -22.18 -19.96
C LEU A 70 -30.17 -23.54 -20.65
N ALA A 71 -29.52 -24.57 -20.11
CA ALA A 71 -29.55 -25.92 -20.67
C ALA A 71 -30.96 -26.55 -20.68
N ASN A 72 -31.92 -26.00 -19.92
CA ASN A 72 -33.33 -26.40 -20.02
C ASN A 72 -33.99 -25.98 -21.34
N TYR A 73 -33.39 -25.03 -22.07
CA TYR A 73 -33.93 -24.48 -23.31
C TYR A 73 -33.07 -24.81 -24.55
N MET A 74 -31.83 -25.27 -24.36
CA MET A 74 -30.88 -25.57 -25.45
C MET A 74 -29.82 -26.60 -25.02
N PRO A 75 -29.05 -27.21 -25.95
CA PRO A 75 -27.95 -28.11 -25.58
C PRO A 75 -26.95 -27.47 -24.61
N ALA A 76 -26.51 -28.23 -23.61
CA ALA A 76 -25.62 -27.75 -22.55
C ALA A 76 -24.31 -27.15 -23.10
N GLU A 77 -23.77 -27.72 -24.18
CA GLU A 77 -22.58 -27.21 -24.88
C GLU A 77 -22.78 -25.78 -25.38
N LEU A 78 -23.95 -25.47 -25.97
CA LEU A 78 -24.26 -24.14 -26.48
C LEU A 78 -24.56 -23.15 -25.35
N ALA A 79 -25.23 -23.60 -24.29
CA ALA A 79 -25.48 -22.79 -23.10
C ALA A 79 -24.15 -22.36 -22.44
N ALA A 80 -23.22 -23.30 -22.25
CA ALA A 80 -21.89 -23.03 -21.71
C ALA A 80 -21.11 -22.05 -22.59
N LEU A 81 -21.16 -22.22 -23.91
CA LEU A 81 -20.47 -21.34 -24.85
C LEU A 81 -21.01 -19.90 -24.79
N ILE A 82 -22.34 -19.72 -24.77
CA ILE A 82 -22.97 -18.39 -24.71
C ILE A 82 -22.61 -17.67 -23.41
N VAL A 83 -22.73 -18.36 -22.27
CA VAL A 83 -22.38 -17.79 -20.96
C VAL A 83 -20.89 -17.45 -20.90
N GLY A 84 -20.03 -18.33 -21.41
CA GLY A 84 -18.59 -18.11 -21.48
C GLY A 84 -18.23 -16.88 -22.31
N ILE A 85 -18.82 -16.71 -23.49
CA ILE A 85 -18.60 -15.54 -24.35
C ILE A 85 -19.09 -14.27 -23.66
N ALA A 86 -20.27 -14.29 -23.04
CA ALA A 86 -20.81 -13.14 -22.33
C ALA A 86 -19.87 -12.67 -21.20
N LEU A 87 -19.35 -13.62 -20.40
CA LEU A 87 -18.39 -13.30 -19.35
C LEU A 87 -17.04 -12.86 -19.90
N ALA A 88 -16.57 -13.41 -21.02
CA ALA A 88 -15.34 -12.98 -21.67
C ALA A 88 -15.42 -11.51 -22.12
N ILE A 89 -16.57 -11.07 -22.64
CA ILE A 89 -16.81 -9.67 -23.01
C ILE A 89 -16.78 -8.77 -21.77
N ILE A 90 -17.46 -9.17 -20.69
CA ILE A 90 -17.46 -8.41 -19.43
C ILE A 90 -16.04 -8.29 -18.88
N ALA A 91 -15.29 -9.39 -18.83
CA ALA A 91 -13.90 -9.43 -18.39
C ALA A 91 -13.01 -8.51 -19.23
N PHE A 92 -13.15 -8.56 -20.56
CA PHE A 92 -12.39 -7.70 -21.46
C PHE A 92 -12.65 -6.21 -21.18
N ILE A 93 -13.91 -5.81 -21.00
CA ILE A 93 -14.27 -4.43 -20.66
C ILE A 93 -13.66 -4.02 -19.32
N MET A 94 -13.78 -4.87 -18.30
CA MET A 94 -13.20 -4.58 -16.97
C MET A 94 -11.68 -4.43 -17.03
N ILE A 95 -10.98 -5.29 -17.77
CA ILE A 95 -9.53 -5.19 -17.96
C ILE A 95 -9.17 -3.86 -18.63
N ARG A 96 -9.89 -3.46 -19.67
CA ARG A 96 -9.66 -2.19 -20.37
C ARG A 96 -9.87 -0.99 -19.44
N ILE A 97 -10.93 -1.01 -18.62
CA ILE A 97 -11.16 0.04 -17.61
C ILE A 97 -10.05 0.04 -16.57
N GLY A 98 -9.64 -1.12 -16.05
CA GLY A 98 -8.55 -1.23 -15.10
C GLY A 98 -7.24 -0.66 -15.64
N GLN A 99 -6.86 -1.05 -16.87
CA GLN A 99 -5.68 -0.51 -17.55
C GLN A 99 -5.76 1.01 -17.75
N SER A 100 -6.94 1.54 -18.07
CA SER A 100 -7.12 3.00 -18.24
C SER A 100 -6.98 3.78 -16.93
N ARG A 101 -7.26 3.14 -15.78
CA ARG A 101 -7.19 3.77 -14.45
C ARG A 101 -5.83 3.55 -13.77
N LEU A 102 -5.09 2.53 -14.17
CA LEU A 102 -3.71 2.29 -13.78
C LEU A 102 -2.77 3.09 -14.68
N ASP A 103 -2.89 4.43 -14.67
CA ASP A 103 -1.83 5.27 -15.23
C ASP A 103 -0.62 5.16 -14.29
N LEU A 104 0.41 4.43 -14.74
CA LEU A 104 1.67 4.23 -14.02
C LEU A 104 2.36 5.57 -13.66
N LYS A 105 1.98 6.68 -14.31
CA LYS A 105 2.45 8.02 -13.98
C LYS A 105 1.95 8.53 -12.62
N THR A 106 0.80 8.05 -12.13
CA THR A 106 0.24 8.39 -10.82
C THR A 106 0.73 7.51 -9.67
N LEU A 107 1.32 6.33 -9.98
CA LEU A 107 1.99 5.47 -9.00
C LEU A 107 3.48 5.83 -8.82
N ALA A 108 4.02 6.73 -9.65
CA ALA A 108 5.30 7.36 -9.38
C ALA A 108 5.17 8.16 -8.08
N LEU A 109 5.82 7.68 -7.03
CA LEU A 109 5.88 8.32 -5.72
C LEU A 109 5.97 9.86 -5.85
N PRO A 110 5.22 10.63 -5.04
CA PRO A 110 5.19 12.08 -5.13
C PRO A 110 6.61 12.65 -4.96
N LYS A 111 7.27 12.92 -6.08
CA LYS A 111 8.37 13.87 -6.25
C LYS A 111 9.46 13.92 -5.15
N THR A 112 9.84 12.82 -4.49
CA THR A 112 10.99 12.84 -3.55
C THR A 112 12.36 12.84 -4.24
N THR A 113 12.41 12.74 -5.56
CA THR A 113 13.67 12.74 -6.34
C THR A 113 14.07 14.12 -6.86
N THR A 114 13.25 15.16 -6.67
CA THR A 114 13.58 16.52 -7.14
C THR A 114 14.46 17.27 -6.14
N SER A 115 14.34 16.99 -4.83
CA SER A 115 15.16 17.64 -3.80
C SER A 115 16.61 17.15 -3.79
N LEU A 116 16.87 15.89 -4.16
CA LEU A 116 18.23 15.33 -4.21
C LEU A 116 19.10 15.91 -5.33
N LYS A 117 18.51 16.50 -6.38
CA LYS A 117 19.27 17.19 -7.44
C LYS A 117 19.58 18.64 -7.07
N ARG A 118 18.69 19.31 -6.33
CA ARG A 118 18.87 20.73 -5.95
C ARG A 118 19.99 20.93 -4.93
N ASP A 119 20.25 19.93 -4.08
CA ASP A 119 21.31 20.00 -3.07
C ASP A 119 22.73 19.84 -3.66
N LYS A 120 22.87 19.23 -4.84
CA LYS A 120 24.19 19.15 -5.51
C LYS A 120 24.66 20.50 -6.02
N ASP A 121 23.74 21.33 -6.50
CA ASP A 121 24.07 22.64 -7.07
C ASP A 121 24.43 23.64 -5.96
N LEU A 122 23.78 23.57 -4.80
CA LEU A 122 24.06 24.45 -3.65
C LEU A 122 25.41 24.16 -2.96
N VAL A 123 25.83 22.89 -2.91
CA VAL A 123 27.15 22.51 -2.37
C VAL A 123 28.28 22.87 -3.33
N MET A 124 28.06 22.82 -4.64
CA MET A 124 29.06 23.22 -5.65
C MET A 124 29.25 24.74 -5.72
N GLU A 125 28.24 25.53 -5.35
CA GLU A 125 28.31 27.00 -5.34
C GLU A 125 29.04 27.55 -4.10
N THR A 126 29.06 26.82 -2.98
CA THR A 126 29.76 27.26 -1.75
C THR A 126 31.28 27.00 -1.80
N VAL A 127 31.76 26.27 -2.81
CA VAL A 127 33.18 25.90 -2.96
C VAL A 127 33.90 26.74 -4.05
N ARG A 128 33.26 27.77 -4.61
CA ARG A 128 33.90 28.69 -5.56
C ARG A 128 34.09 30.10 -5.00
#